data_AF-A0A813DFC5-F1
#
_entry.id   AF-A0A813DFC5-F1
#
_cell.length_a   1.000
_cell.length_b   1.000
_cell.length_c   1.000
_cell.angle_alpha   90.00
_cell.angle_beta   90.00
_cell.angle_gamma   90.00
#
_symmetry.space_group_name_H-M   'P 1'
#
loop_
_entity.id
_entity.type
_entity.pdbx_description
1 polymer ?
#
loop_
_entity_poly.entity_id
_entity_poly.type
_entity_poly.pdbx_seq_one_letter_code
_entity_poly.pdbx_strand_id
1 'polypeptide(L)'
;MGQACCTSECGGLADEVPGESHAAVPVAPLVERRGGPSKRTPTPALPFNFPMKCVRVMTFMEFDVMPSYGQLLAKDLLVEPSDNAAVHFISHEWLSCRHPDPDSNQLRRMQGVFLEILAGRSENLFSKDDWITFSKGASVGSQRSQLAAAESATRCSDTITEDTFKQDVQEGLIWLDWSSIPQVLEVAKDKVEQTLKDQLAAIHSIGAYLDRSSYFWILAPTALHRDQKTLRDFSTYRTRAWCRLEEWANLLSSSSMMPLVVTEAPRIATYSSLTFVLDNAGRPERGPCSGHLSCCSAGHSISIAGERKSIPCDKISMQSVLGKLYPAKIESLANSLIEYNYTLLETTIAVERDALAKPTLEEFAQKWHVHISGHQGLNEHGLSLLHIAALTGNDPMVRELLERRCKGEPWLMDSMGHAAFQVNLVGSVATEKLFLETGDIGKEQMDCYNKFGAARIHMTSEYGRTEMLRLLLANDAEVDLPKRQGSAYAGRTALHCAAMRSQFECCEILIRHGASVHARDAHGATVLHMAALEPLCLVGNQDPIAKMTTVRLLLEAKADPSARNDAGHTAAELLGCG
;
A
#
# COMPACT_ATOMS: atom_id res chain seq x y z
N MET A 1 44.61 28.97 19.72
CA MET A 1 45.70 28.06 19.32
C MET A 1 45.20 27.27 18.12
N GLY A 2 45.83 27.23 16.95
CA GLY A 2 47.02 27.95 16.48
C GLY A 2 47.29 27.70 14.98
N GLN A 3 48.26 28.44 14.43
CA GLN A 3 49.08 28.24 13.20
C GLN A 3 49.13 26.82 12.57
N ALA A 4 49.38 26.59 11.26
CA ALA A 4 49.67 27.41 10.05
C ALA A 4 49.30 26.56 8.79
N CYS A 5 49.70 26.74 7.51
CA CYS A 5 50.76 27.51 6.82
C CYS A 5 50.42 27.57 5.29
N CYS A 6 50.82 28.66 4.61
CA CYS A 6 51.53 28.67 3.30
C CYS A 6 50.82 28.09 2.04
N THR A 7 50.61 28.81 0.90
CA THR A 7 51.54 29.45 -0.07
C THR A 7 52.56 28.49 -0.69
N SER A 8 52.83 28.42 -2.00
CA SER A 8 52.31 29.09 -3.23
C SER A 8 52.78 28.25 -4.48
N GLU A 9 52.86 28.61 -5.78
CA GLU A 9 52.76 29.86 -6.58
C GLU A 9 52.61 29.55 -8.12
N CYS A 10 52.48 30.58 -8.97
CA CYS A 10 52.61 30.58 -10.47
C CYS A 10 51.53 29.85 -11.34
N GLY A 11 51.24 30.24 -12.59
CA GLY A 11 51.60 31.48 -13.32
C GLY A 11 51.74 31.33 -14.87
N GLY A 12 51.00 32.12 -15.67
CA GLY A 12 51.07 32.20 -17.17
C GLY A 12 49.82 31.64 -17.88
N LEU A 13 49.10 32.27 -18.83
CA LEU A 13 49.37 33.24 -19.94
C LEU A 13 49.99 32.58 -21.21
N ALA A 14 49.51 32.79 -22.44
CA ALA A 14 48.32 33.53 -22.97
C ALA A 14 47.91 33.05 -24.40
N ASP A 15 47.22 33.91 -25.18
CA ASP A 15 46.92 33.90 -26.65
C ASP A 15 45.62 33.16 -27.08
N GLU A 16 44.41 33.76 -27.28
CA GLU A 16 43.99 34.94 -28.09
C GLU A 16 44.29 34.77 -29.62
N VAL A 17 43.41 35.02 -30.63
CA VAL A 17 42.09 35.71 -30.77
C VAL A 17 41.13 34.98 -31.81
N PRO A 18 40.17 35.55 -32.62
CA PRO A 18 38.78 35.06 -32.68
C PRO A 18 38.25 34.53 -34.06
N GLY A 19 36.95 34.18 -34.14
CA GLY A 19 36.23 33.95 -35.42
C GLY A 19 34.76 33.52 -35.31
N GLU A 20 33.84 34.49 -35.23
CA GLU A 20 32.36 34.36 -35.25
C GLU A 20 31.78 33.63 -36.49
N SER A 21 30.55 33.05 -36.49
CA SER A 21 29.47 32.95 -35.50
C SER A 21 28.47 31.81 -35.83
N HIS A 22 27.66 31.39 -34.86
CA HIS A 22 26.21 31.16 -35.02
C HIS A 22 25.54 31.14 -33.64
N ALA A 23 24.38 31.81 -33.49
CA ALA A 23 23.77 32.05 -32.18
C ALA A 23 22.96 30.87 -31.65
N ALA A 24 23.13 30.53 -30.38
CA ALA A 24 22.30 29.60 -29.62
C ALA A 24 21.58 30.32 -28.47
N VAL A 25 20.35 29.92 -28.17
CA VAL A 25 19.51 30.49 -27.10
C VAL A 25 20.08 30.08 -25.73
N PRO A 26 20.17 30.99 -24.74
CA PRO A 26 20.81 30.69 -23.45
C PRO A 26 20.03 29.63 -22.65
N VAL A 27 20.71 28.53 -22.35
CA VAL A 27 20.26 27.53 -21.35
C VAL A 27 20.56 28.08 -19.96
N ALA A 28 19.57 28.05 -19.06
CA ALA A 28 19.78 28.46 -17.67
C ALA A 28 20.77 27.51 -16.96
N PRO A 29 21.64 27.99 -16.06
CA PRO A 29 22.69 27.14 -15.48
C PRO A 29 22.14 25.94 -14.73
N LEU A 30 22.73 24.76 -14.97
CA LEU A 30 22.53 23.60 -14.13
C LEU A 30 23.05 23.91 -12.72
N VAL A 31 22.18 23.88 -11.72
CA VAL A 31 22.58 23.98 -10.31
C VAL A 31 23.37 22.73 -9.95
N GLU A 32 24.67 22.88 -9.72
CA GLU A 32 25.54 21.79 -9.30
C GLU A 32 25.01 21.17 -7.99
N ARG A 33 24.56 19.91 -8.06
CA ARG A 33 24.24 19.13 -6.86
C ARG A 33 25.53 18.91 -6.07
N ARG A 34 25.69 19.63 -4.95
CA ARG A 34 26.80 19.42 -4.01
C ARG A 34 26.74 18.00 -3.42
N GLY A 35 27.45 17.07 -4.05
CA GLY A 35 27.64 15.70 -3.60
C GLY A 35 28.53 15.61 -2.36
N GLY A 36 28.04 16.11 -1.23
CA GLY A 36 28.56 15.70 0.08
C GLY A 36 28.08 14.29 0.42
N PRO A 37 28.80 13.52 1.26
CA PRO A 37 28.26 12.27 1.79
C PRO A 37 26.98 12.57 2.56
N SER A 38 25.89 11.87 2.23
CA SER A 38 24.61 12.06 2.91
C SER A 38 24.77 11.67 4.38
N LYS A 39 24.81 12.68 5.26
CA LYS A 39 24.75 12.49 6.71
C LYS A 39 23.32 12.11 7.10
N ARG A 40 22.85 10.94 6.65
CA ARG A 40 21.74 10.25 7.30
C ARG A 40 22.16 10.01 8.74
N THR A 41 21.60 10.75 9.68
CA THR A 41 21.57 10.35 11.09
C THR A 41 20.96 8.95 11.13
N PRO A 42 21.62 7.94 11.70
CA PRO A 42 21.04 6.61 11.80
C PRO A 42 19.73 6.72 12.60
N THR A 43 18.61 6.34 11.99
CA THR A 43 17.35 6.18 12.71
C THR A 43 17.61 5.20 13.86
N PRO A 44 17.35 5.57 15.13
CA PRO A 44 17.66 4.71 16.26
C PRO A 44 16.86 3.41 16.14
N ALA A 45 17.56 2.28 16.21
CA ALA A 45 16.97 0.96 16.02
C ALA A 45 15.79 0.74 16.99
N LEU A 46 14.67 0.23 16.46
CA LEU A 46 13.47 -0.01 17.26
C LEU A 46 13.74 -1.11 18.31
N PRO A 47 13.25 -0.94 19.56
CA PRO A 47 13.58 -1.86 20.64
C PRO A 47 12.82 -3.19 20.54
N PHE A 48 13.57 -4.30 20.62
CA PHE A 48 13.01 -5.61 20.92
C PHE A 48 12.62 -5.67 22.40
N ASN A 49 11.36 -5.33 22.70
CA ASN A 49 10.80 -5.46 24.06
C ASN A 49 10.53 -6.93 24.43
N PHE A 50 10.38 -7.80 23.43
CA PHE A 50 10.40 -9.27 23.57
C PHE A 50 11.33 -9.85 22.49
N PRO A 51 12.19 -10.84 22.79
CA PRO A 51 13.17 -11.39 21.85
C PRO A 51 12.50 -12.02 20.62
N MET A 52 13.09 -11.83 19.44
CA MET A 52 12.56 -12.41 18.21
C MET A 52 12.85 -13.92 18.18
N LYS A 53 11.83 -14.75 18.41
CA LYS A 53 11.93 -16.22 18.35
C LYS A 53 11.36 -16.73 17.03
N CYS A 54 12.12 -17.55 16.32
CA CYS A 54 11.78 -18.05 15.00
C CYS A 54 11.95 -19.58 14.90
N VAL A 55 11.30 -20.20 13.92
CA VAL A 55 11.46 -21.63 13.58
C VAL A 55 12.29 -21.74 12.29
N ARG A 56 13.18 -22.71 12.15
CA ARG A 56 13.89 -22.94 10.87
C ARG A 56 12.89 -23.36 9.78
N VAL A 57 13.01 -22.83 8.56
CA VAL A 57 12.12 -23.21 7.45
C VAL A 57 12.12 -24.73 7.25
N MET A 58 13.28 -25.39 7.24
CA MET A 58 13.37 -26.84 7.11
C MET A 58 12.63 -27.62 8.22
N THR A 59 12.60 -27.11 9.46
CA THR A 59 11.81 -27.70 10.55
C THR A 59 10.32 -27.45 10.37
N PHE A 60 9.93 -26.28 9.86
CA PHE A 60 8.55 -25.97 9.49
C PHE A 60 8.03 -26.85 8.34
N MET A 61 8.91 -27.29 7.43
CA MET A 61 8.57 -28.25 6.37
C MET A 61 8.18 -29.64 6.90
N GLU A 62 8.61 -30.00 8.11
CA GLU A 62 8.31 -31.29 8.76
C GLU A 62 7.00 -31.29 9.57
N PHE A 63 6.33 -30.14 9.71
CA PHE A 63 5.11 -30.03 10.53
C PHE A 63 3.87 -30.58 9.82
N ASP A 64 3.08 -31.38 10.55
CA ASP A 64 1.72 -31.78 10.14
C ASP A 64 0.63 -30.79 10.58
N VAL A 65 0.82 -30.14 11.74
CA VAL A 65 -0.02 -29.10 12.33
C VAL A 65 0.90 -28.10 13.01
N MET A 66 0.59 -26.80 12.93
CA MET A 66 1.45 -25.71 13.40
C MET A 66 1.69 -25.78 14.93
N PRO A 67 2.87 -26.15 15.42
CA PRO A 67 3.10 -26.27 16.86
C PRO A 67 3.18 -24.87 17.49
N SER A 68 2.65 -24.76 18.70
CA SER A 68 2.69 -23.50 19.45
C SER A 68 4.09 -23.15 19.94
N TYR A 69 4.29 -21.89 20.31
CA TYR A 69 5.49 -21.43 21.03
C TYR A 69 5.87 -22.33 22.21
N GLY A 70 4.89 -22.73 23.04
CA GLY A 70 5.13 -23.58 24.21
C GLY A 70 5.62 -24.98 23.82
N GLN A 71 5.06 -25.56 22.76
CA GLN A 71 5.44 -26.87 22.24
C GLN A 71 6.81 -26.85 21.54
N LEU A 72 7.17 -25.75 20.88
CA LEU A 72 8.46 -25.56 20.22
C LEU A 72 9.58 -25.29 21.23
N LEU A 73 9.32 -24.46 22.24
CA LEU A 73 10.23 -24.20 23.35
C LEU A 73 10.54 -25.49 24.13
N ALA A 74 9.53 -26.32 24.39
CA ALA A 74 9.71 -27.61 25.07
C ALA A 74 10.48 -28.66 24.25
N LYS A 75 10.73 -28.40 22.96
CA LYS A 75 11.52 -29.24 22.04
C LYS A 75 12.86 -28.62 21.63
N ASP A 76 13.20 -27.43 22.16
CA ASP A 76 14.37 -26.63 21.77
C ASP A 76 14.43 -26.28 20.25
N LEU A 77 13.25 -26.03 19.64
CA LEU A 77 13.11 -25.74 18.20
C LEU A 77 13.00 -24.23 17.88
N LEU A 78 13.21 -23.35 18.87
CA LEU A 78 13.12 -21.90 18.72
C LEU A 78 14.51 -21.25 18.67
N VAL A 79 14.78 -20.52 17.59
CA VAL A 79 16.07 -19.88 17.29
C VAL A 79 15.92 -18.36 17.37
N GLU A 80 16.92 -17.67 17.94
CA GLU A 80 17.05 -16.20 17.79
C GLU A 80 17.86 -15.87 16.52
N PRO A 81 17.40 -14.96 15.65
CA PRO A 81 18.01 -14.73 14.35
C PRO A 81 19.27 -13.85 14.45
N SER A 82 20.45 -14.44 14.27
CA SER A 82 21.72 -13.69 14.12
C SER A 82 21.65 -12.71 12.96
N ASP A 83 22.29 -11.55 13.05
CA ASP A 83 22.06 -10.34 12.20
C ASP A 83 21.84 -10.61 10.70
N ASN A 84 22.64 -11.49 10.09
CA ASN A 84 22.59 -11.77 8.64
C ASN A 84 21.61 -12.88 8.22
N ALA A 85 20.94 -13.58 9.15
CA ALA A 85 20.05 -14.69 8.79
C ALA A 85 18.79 -14.20 8.05
N ALA A 86 18.38 -14.90 6.99
CA ALA A 86 17.14 -14.63 6.28
C ALA A 86 15.91 -14.88 7.18
N VAL A 87 15.01 -13.91 7.26
CA VAL A 87 13.81 -13.99 8.12
C VAL A 87 12.54 -13.76 7.32
N HIS A 88 11.61 -14.71 7.43
CA HIS A 88 10.30 -14.73 6.78
C HIS A 88 9.23 -14.39 7.83
N PHE A 89 8.75 -13.15 7.82
CA PHE A 89 7.62 -12.73 8.63
C PHE A 89 6.33 -13.20 7.95
N ILE A 90 5.51 -14.00 8.63
CA ILE A 90 4.25 -14.51 8.08
C ILE A 90 3.07 -13.92 8.86
N SER A 91 2.34 -12.98 8.23
CA SER A 91 1.02 -12.56 8.69
C SER A 91 -0.06 -13.48 8.11
N HIS A 92 -1.10 -13.77 8.90
CA HIS A 92 -2.11 -14.81 8.58
C HIS A 92 -3.44 -14.60 9.32
N GLU A 93 -4.51 -15.27 8.87
CA GLU A 93 -5.81 -15.25 9.55
C GLU A 93 -5.99 -16.46 10.48
N TRP A 94 -6.53 -16.23 11.68
CA TRP A 94 -6.88 -17.32 12.61
C TRP A 94 -8.20 -17.99 12.17
N LEU A 95 -8.12 -19.29 11.86
CA LEU A 95 -9.24 -20.14 11.44
C LEU A 95 -9.95 -20.86 12.59
N SER A 96 -9.53 -20.67 13.84
CA SER A 96 -10.28 -21.12 15.03
C SER A 96 -10.00 -20.23 16.24
N CYS A 97 -10.95 -20.18 17.17
CA CYS A 97 -10.81 -19.50 18.45
C CYS A 97 -9.74 -20.11 19.38
N ARG A 98 -9.12 -21.25 19.02
CA ARG A 98 -8.11 -21.95 19.84
C ARG A 98 -6.80 -22.28 19.13
N HIS A 99 -6.70 -22.06 17.83
CA HIS A 99 -5.54 -22.42 17.01
C HIS A 99 -5.65 -21.69 15.67
N PRO A 100 -4.57 -21.12 15.10
CA PRO A 100 -4.66 -20.36 13.86
C PRO A 100 -5.02 -21.20 12.65
N ASP A 101 -4.54 -22.43 12.56
CA ASP A 101 -4.77 -23.30 11.40
C ASP A 101 -5.00 -24.78 11.82
N PRO A 102 -6.17 -25.09 12.40
CA PRO A 102 -6.46 -26.38 13.06
C PRO A 102 -6.69 -27.55 12.10
N ASP A 103 -6.69 -27.26 10.80
CA ASP A 103 -6.89 -28.18 9.67
C ASP A 103 -5.71 -28.08 8.66
N SER A 104 -4.64 -27.36 9.04
CA SER A 104 -3.37 -27.21 8.30
C SER A 104 -3.46 -26.64 6.88
N ASN A 105 -4.49 -25.87 6.54
CA ASN A 105 -4.69 -25.28 5.21
C ASN A 105 -3.60 -24.27 4.86
N GLN A 106 -3.28 -23.38 5.81
CA GLN A 106 -2.29 -22.31 5.65
C GLN A 106 -0.88 -22.90 5.70
N LEU A 107 -0.62 -23.81 6.66
CA LEU A 107 0.64 -24.56 6.77
C LEU A 107 0.96 -25.30 5.48
N ARG A 108 0.03 -26.11 4.95
CA ARG A 108 0.23 -26.88 3.72
C ARG A 108 0.38 -25.97 2.49
N ARG A 109 -0.37 -24.86 2.40
CA ARG A 109 -0.21 -23.89 1.29
C ARG A 109 1.19 -23.25 1.30
N MET A 110 1.68 -22.87 2.48
CA MET A 110 2.99 -22.26 2.66
C MET A 110 4.14 -23.25 2.42
N GLN A 111 4.02 -24.47 2.93
CA GLN A 111 4.93 -25.57 2.59
C GLN A 111 4.99 -25.80 1.07
N GLY A 112 3.85 -25.77 0.38
CA GLY A 112 3.78 -25.85 -1.09
C GLY A 112 4.53 -24.71 -1.80
N VAL A 113 4.47 -23.47 -1.29
CA VAL A 113 5.26 -22.34 -1.81
C VAL A 113 6.75 -22.57 -1.63
N PHE A 114 7.18 -22.95 -0.42
CA PHE A 114 8.60 -23.18 -0.14
C PHE A 114 9.16 -24.38 -0.92
N LEU A 115 8.38 -25.43 -1.18
CA LEU A 115 8.81 -26.56 -2.03
C LEU A 115 9.16 -26.13 -3.46
N GLU A 116 8.35 -25.27 -4.08
CA GLU A 116 8.64 -24.76 -5.44
C GLU A 116 9.89 -23.86 -5.47
N ILE A 117 10.10 -23.04 -4.43
CA ILE A 117 11.31 -22.19 -4.32
C ILE A 117 12.56 -23.05 -4.09
N LEU A 118 12.52 -23.99 -3.14
CA LEU A 118 13.61 -24.94 -2.89
C LEU A 118 13.94 -25.80 -4.12
N ALA A 119 12.95 -26.09 -4.96
CA ALA A 119 13.13 -26.83 -6.20
C ALA A 119 13.69 -26.00 -7.37
N GLY A 120 13.94 -24.70 -7.21
CA GLY A 120 14.38 -23.83 -8.32
C GLY A 120 13.29 -23.64 -9.37
N ARG A 121 12.07 -23.33 -8.91
CA ARG A 121 10.89 -23.03 -9.75
C ARG A 121 10.14 -21.80 -9.25
N SER A 122 10.82 -20.91 -8.53
CA SER A 122 10.27 -19.68 -7.97
C SER A 122 9.67 -18.76 -9.02
N GLU A 123 10.23 -18.65 -10.23
CA GLU A 123 9.65 -17.81 -11.30
C GLU A 123 8.21 -18.26 -11.69
N ASN A 124 7.89 -19.55 -11.59
CA ASN A 124 6.55 -20.07 -11.89
C ASN A 124 5.48 -19.62 -10.87
N LEU A 125 5.90 -19.20 -9.67
CA LEU A 125 5.03 -18.67 -8.64
C LEU A 125 4.64 -17.22 -8.89
N PHE A 126 5.10 -16.55 -9.95
CA PHE A 126 4.82 -15.13 -10.17
C PHE A 126 4.28 -14.85 -11.59
N SER A 127 3.69 -13.66 -11.78
CA SER A 127 3.65 -13.08 -13.14
C SER A 127 5.03 -12.52 -13.48
N LYS A 128 5.32 -12.27 -14.78
CA LYS A 128 6.58 -11.62 -15.17
C LYS A 128 6.75 -10.26 -14.51
N ASP A 129 5.67 -9.49 -14.37
CA ASP A 129 5.69 -8.16 -13.75
C ASP A 129 5.88 -8.24 -12.23
N ASP A 130 5.24 -9.20 -11.55
CA ASP A 130 5.42 -9.44 -10.12
C ASP A 130 6.84 -9.92 -9.81
N TRP A 131 7.38 -10.86 -10.60
CA TRP A 131 8.75 -11.34 -10.43
C TRP A 131 9.77 -10.22 -10.58
N ILE A 132 9.65 -9.38 -11.63
CA ILE A 132 10.54 -8.23 -11.82
C ILE A 132 10.36 -7.19 -10.69
N THR A 133 9.13 -6.94 -10.24
CA THR A 133 8.84 -6.00 -9.13
C THR A 133 9.45 -6.49 -7.80
N PHE A 134 9.37 -7.79 -7.52
CA PHE A 134 9.94 -8.43 -6.34
C PHE A 134 11.47 -8.50 -6.38
N SER A 135 12.03 -9.03 -7.47
CA SER A 135 13.47 -9.30 -7.61
C SER A 135 14.33 -8.04 -7.73
N LYS A 136 13.85 -7.02 -8.45
CA LYS A 136 14.63 -5.83 -8.84
C LYS A 136 14.12 -4.53 -8.21
N GLY A 137 13.09 -4.58 -7.36
CA GLY A 137 12.47 -3.41 -6.73
C GLY A 137 11.68 -2.49 -7.68
N ALA A 138 11.84 -2.62 -8.99
CA ALA A 138 11.17 -1.81 -10.00
C ALA A 138 10.85 -2.61 -11.27
N SER A 139 9.62 -2.52 -11.78
CA SER A 139 9.26 -3.09 -13.08
C SER A 139 10.09 -2.44 -14.20
N VAL A 140 10.53 -3.18 -15.20
CA VAL A 140 11.04 -2.57 -16.43
C VAL A 140 9.86 -2.15 -17.31
N GLY A 141 9.66 -0.84 -17.52
CA GLY A 141 8.78 -0.30 -18.58
C GLY A 141 7.41 0.26 -18.18
N SER A 142 6.89 0.03 -16.96
CA SER A 142 5.61 0.63 -16.51
C SER A 142 5.83 1.86 -15.59
N GLN A 143 4.75 2.55 -15.18
CA GLN A 143 4.87 3.61 -14.15
C GLN A 143 5.28 3.08 -12.76
N ARG A 144 5.20 1.75 -12.50
CA ARG A 144 5.88 1.14 -11.35
C ARG A 144 7.40 1.42 -11.42
N SER A 145 8.01 1.60 -12.60
CA SER A 145 9.47 1.84 -12.71
C SER A 145 9.92 3.14 -12.01
N GLN A 146 9.30 4.28 -12.31
CA GLN A 146 9.76 5.58 -11.79
C GLN A 146 9.34 5.85 -10.35
N LEU A 147 8.19 5.30 -9.92
CA LEU A 147 7.71 5.45 -8.55
C LEU A 147 8.32 4.39 -7.61
N ALA A 148 8.44 3.13 -8.04
CA ALA A 148 9.14 2.13 -7.24
C ALA A 148 10.67 2.27 -7.31
N ALA A 149 11.27 2.96 -8.29
CA ALA A 149 12.68 3.38 -8.17
C ALA A 149 12.91 4.39 -7.04
N ALA A 150 11.91 5.21 -6.69
CA ALA A 150 11.96 6.09 -5.52
C ALA A 150 11.75 5.29 -4.22
N GLU A 151 10.83 4.32 -4.20
CA GLU A 151 10.68 3.38 -3.06
C GLU A 151 11.90 2.46 -2.89
N SER A 152 12.59 2.10 -3.98
CA SER A 152 13.78 1.22 -3.97
C SER A 152 15.02 1.90 -3.39
N ALA A 153 14.96 3.20 -3.07
CA ALA A 153 16.06 3.94 -2.42
C ALA A 153 16.24 3.60 -0.92
N THR A 154 15.42 2.69 -0.36
CA THR A 154 15.56 2.13 0.99
C THR A 154 15.89 0.64 1.03
N ARG A 155 15.84 -0.10 -0.09
CA ARG A 155 16.46 -1.43 -0.16
C ARG A 155 17.96 -1.30 -0.41
N CYS A 156 18.74 -2.24 0.14
CA CYS A 156 20.13 -2.42 -0.30
C CYS A 156 20.14 -2.86 -1.78
N SER A 157 21.24 -2.63 -2.49
CA SER A 157 21.32 -2.59 -3.97
C SER A 157 21.04 -3.89 -4.73
N ASP A 158 20.71 -4.97 -4.04
CA ASP A 158 21.04 -6.31 -4.51
C ASP A 158 19.79 -6.97 -5.10
N THR A 159 19.90 -7.36 -6.38
CA THR A 159 18.82 -8.04 -7.11
C THR A 159 18.66 -9.45 -6.57
N ILE A 160 17.48 -9.79 -6.06
CA ILE A 160 17.16 -11.14 -5.59
C ILE A 160 17.10 -12.05 -6.81
N THR A 161 17.99 -13.05 -6.88
CA THR A 161 17.96 -14.10 -7.89
C THR A 161 17.17 -15.31 -7.38
N GLU A 162 16.85 -16.24 -8.28
CA GLU A 162 16.27 -17.53 -7.89
C GLU A 162 17.18 -18.30 -6.92
N ASP A 163 18.50 -18.31 -7.15
CA ASP A 163 19.47 -18.96 -6.28
C ASP A 163 19.53 -18.32 -4.88
N THR A 164 19.53 -16.98 -4.78
CA THR A 164 19.54 -16.31 -3.46
C THR A 164 18.21 -16.51 -2.73
N PHE A 165 17.08 -16.42 -3.43
CA PHE A 165 15.76 -16.65 -2.81
C PHE A 165 15.60 -18.10 -2.33
N LYS A 166 16.16 -19.05 -3.09
CA LYS A 166 16.27 -20.45 -2.69
C LYS A 166 17.16 -20.65 -1.48
N GLN A 167 18.34 -20.01 -1.43
CA GLN A 167 19.22 -20.08 -0.26
C GLN A 167 18.53 -19.50 0.98
N ASP A 168 17.90 -18.33 0.86
CA ASP A 168 17.17 -17.69 1.94
C ASP A 168 16.05 -18.58 2.49
N VAL A 169 15.28 -19.25 1.63
CA VAL A 169 14.27 -20.24 2.06
C VAL A 169 14.91 -21.49 2.67
N GLN A 170 16.06 -21.96 2.18
CA GLN A 170 16.73 -23.17 2.67
C GLN A 170 17.37 -22.99 4.05
N GLU A 171 17.99 -21.83 4.29
CA GLU A 171 18.76 -21.53 5.52
C GLU A 171 17.96 -20.66 6.51
N GLY A 172 16.83 -20.12 6.07
CA GLY A 172 16.06 -19.08 6.75
C GLY A 172 15.22 -19.52 7.95
N LEU A 173 14.63 -18.49 8.56
CA LEU A 173 13.90 -18.53 9.82
C LEU A 173 12.52 -17.90 9.65
N ILE A 174 11.47 -18.58 10.11
CA ILE A 174 10.08 -18.12 10.07
C ILE A 174 9.70 -17.48 11.39
N TRP A 175 9.10 -16.29 11.33
CA TRP A 175 8.41 -15.65 12.43
C TRP A 175 6.89 -15.67 12.17
N LEU A 176 6.12 -16.16 13.14
CA LEU A 176 4.66 -16.31 13.06
C LEU A 176 4.08 -16.33 14.49
N ASP A 177 3.15 -15.43 14.81
CA ASP A 177 2.66 -15.12 16.17
C ASP A 177 2.47 -16.33 17.11
N TRP A 178 1.76 -17.37 16.66
CA TRP A 178 1.41 -18.59 17.38
C TRP A 178 2.62 -19.43 17.80
N SER A 179 3.65 -19.46 16.94
CA SER A 179 4.88 -20.23 17.12
C SER A 179 6.02 -19.38 17.70
N SER A 180 5.96 -18.05 17.54
CA SER A 180 6.99 -17.08 17.94
C SER A 180 6.73 -16.38 19.29
N ILE A 181 5.49 -16.38 19.78
CA ILE A 181 5.07 -15.65 20.99
C ILE A 181 4.33 -16.59 21.97
N PRO A 182 4.58 -16.51 23.30
CA PRO A 182 3.81 -17.21 24.32
C PRO A 182 2.28 -17.11 24.16
N GLN A 183 1.56 -18.22 24.41
CA GLN A 183 0.11 -18.32 24.17
C GLN A 183 -0.67 -18.53 25.48
N VAL A 184 -1.56 -17.58 25.81
CA VAL A 184 -2.39 -17.61 27.05
C VAL A 184 -3.27 -18.87 27.16
N LEU A 185 -3.62 -19.49 26.03
CA LEU A 185 -4.44 -20.71 25.98
C LEU A 185 -3.76 -21.96 26.55
N GLU A 186 -2.42 -21.95 26.68
CA GLU A 186 -1.63 -23.15 27.04
C GLU A 186 -0.95 -23.07 28.40
N VAL A 187 -1.01 -21.91 29.08
CA VAL A 187 -0.28 -21.68 30.34
C VAL A 187 -1.13 -21.94 31.57
N ALA A 188 -0.47 -22.36 32.66
CA ALA A 188 -1.10 -22.51 33.96
C ALA A 188 -1.59 -21.16 34.51
N LYS A 189 -2.63 -21.17 35.36
CA LYS A 189 -3.35 -19.96 35.83
C LYS A 189 -2.44 -18.90 36.48
N ASP A 190 -1.39 -19.35 37.16
CA ASP A 190 -0.34 -18.53 37.80
C ASP A 190 0.54 -17.77 36.79
N LYS A 191 0.65 -18.26 35.54
CA LYS A 191 1.52 -17.67 34.51
C LYS A 191 0.79 -16.73 33.55
N VAL A 192 -0.54 -16.77 33.51
CA VAL A 192 -1.38 -15.97 32.60
C VAL A 192 -1.01 -14.48 32.62
N GLU A 193 -0.76 -13.89 33.79
CA GLU A 193 -0.42 -12.47 33.90
C GLU A 193 0.95 -12.15 33.26
N GLN A 194 1.93 -13.05 33.38
CA GLN A 194 3.23 -12.87 32.74
C GLN A 194 3.11 -13.04 31.22
N THR A 195 2.40 -14.08 30.76
CA THR A 195 2.17 -14.34 29.34
C THR A 195 1.47 -13.16 28.64
N LEU A 196 0.54 -12.47 29.33
CA LEU A 196 -0.08 -11.24 28.81
C LEU A 196 0.92 -10.07 28.70
N LYS A 197 1.89 -9.96 29.61
CA LYS A 197 2.99 -8.96 29.52
C LYS A 197 3.94 -9.29 28.37
N ASP A 198 4.29 -10.57 28.20
CA ASP A 198 5.14 -11.06 27.12
C ASP A 198 4.50 -10.79 25.74
N GLN A 199 3.19 -11.06 25.61
CA GLN A 199 2.42 -10.75 24.41
C GLN A 199 2.37 -9.24 24.11
N LEU A 200 2.14 -8.39 25.11
CA LEU A 200 2.14 -6.94 24.94
C LEU A 200 3.54 -6.40 24.56
N ALA A 201 4.60 -6.98 25.12
CA ALA A 201 5.97 -6.66 24.75
C ALA A 201 6.28 -7.07 23.30
N ALA A 202 5.80 -8.24 22.84
CA ALA A 202 5.92 -8.67 21.44
C ALA A 202 5.14 -7.74 20.48
N ILE A 203 3.91 -7.33 20.84
CA ILE A 203 3.13 -6.33 20.09
C ILE A 203 3.92 -5.01 19.94
N HIS A 204 4.55 -4.53 21.01
CA HIS A 204 5.39 -3.33 20.95
C HIS A 204 6.76 -3.55 20.27
N SER A 205 7.08 -4.78 19.85
CA SER A 205 8.29 -5.14 19.11
C SER A 205 8.05 -5.38 17.62
N ILE A 206 6.79 -5.33 17.13
CA ILE A 206 6.43 -5.59 15.72
C ILE A 206 7.29 -4.78 14.73
N GLY A 207 7.54 -3.51 14.99
CA GLY A 207 8.41 -2.68 14.15
C GLY A 207 9.85 -3.21 14.07
N ALA A 208 10.42 -3.64 15.19
CA ALA A 208 11.76 -4.24 15.25
C ALA A 208 11.82 -5.62 14.58
N TYR A 209 10.76 -6.43 14.71
CA TYR A 209 10.62 -7.70 13.97
C TYR A 209 10.57 -7.47 12.46
N LEU A 210 9.89 -6.42 12.00
CA LEU A 210 9.77 -6.09 10.57
C LEU A 210 11.04 -5.44 10.01
N ASP A 211 11.68 -4.52 10.73
CA ASP A 211 13.01 -3.97 10.37
C ASP A 211 14.09 -5.07 10.33
N ARG A 212 13.95 -6.13 11.12
CA ARG A 212 14.81 -7.32 11.09
C ARG A 212 14.40 -8.33 10.00
N SER A 213 13.23 -8.24 9.39
CA SER A 213 12.75 -9.25 8.45
C SER A 213 13.28 -9.02 7.02
N SER A 214 13.48 -10.12 6.30
CA SER A 214 13.92 -10.13 4.89
C SER A 214 12.73 -10.19 3.93
N TYR A 215 11.69 -10.93 4.32
CA TYR A 215 10.49 -11.18 3.53
C TYR A 215 9.23 -11.01 4.37
N PHE A 216 8.24 -10.27 3.85
CA PHE A 216 6.92 -10.12 4.45
C PHE A 216 5.90 -10.91 3.62
N TRP A 217 5.30 -11.92 4.23
CA TRP A 217 4.34 -12.82 3.60
C TRP A 217 2.95 -12.57 4.18
N ILE A 218 1.95 -12.49 3.30
CA ILE A 218 0.54 -12.55 3.69
C ILE A 218 0.01 -13.91 3.28
N LEU A 219 -0.24 -14.77 4.27
CA LEU A 219 -0.77 -16.11 4.08
C LEU A 219 -2.27 -16.08 4.36
N ALA A 220 -3.08 -16.05 3.29
CA ALA A 220 -4.54 -15.97 3.37
C ALA A 220 -5.25 -16.79 2.27
N PRO A 221 -4.98 -18.11 2.16
CA PRO A 221 -5.72 -18.99 1.26
C PRO A 221 -7.15 -19.22 1.72
N THR A 222 -8.07 -19.43 0.78
CA THR A 222 -9.47 -19.75 1.05
C THR A 222 -9.60 -20.99 1.94
N ALA A 223 -10.11 -20.82 3.17
CA ALA A 223 -10.28 -21.87 4.17
C ALA A 223 -11.52 -21.64 5.06
N LEU A 224 -12.01 -22.67 5.75
CA LEU A 224 -13.19 -22.58 6.62
C LEU A 224 -12.80 -22.29 8.08
N HIS A 225 -13.33 -21.22 8.69
CA HIS A 225 -13.16 -20.99 10.12
C HIS A 225 -13.94 -22.04 10.92
N ARG A 226 -13.23 -22.90 11.65
CA ARG A 226 -13.74 -24.11 12.31
C ARG A 226 -14.90 -23.85 13.27
N ASP A 227 -14.82 -22.82 14.11
CA ASP A 227 -15.89 -22.47 15.07
C ASP A 227 -17.06 -21.71 14.42
N GLN A 228 -16.77 -20.66 13.63
CA GLN A 228 -17.77 -19.74 13.08
C GLN A 228 -18.50 -20.26 11.82
N LYS A 229 -17.95 -21.30 11.16
CA LYS A 229 -18.46 -21.88 9.90
C LYS A 229 -18.53 -20.89 8.72
N THR A 230 -17.78 -19.80 8.78
CA THR A 230 -17.59 -18.85 7.67
C THR A 230 -16.32 -19.19 6.89
N LEU A 231 -16.34 -18.94 5.58
CA LEU A 231 -15.10 -18.93 4.78
C LEU A 231 -14.23 -17.74 5.18
N ARG A 232 -12.93 -17.91 4.97
CA ARG A 232 -11.84 -16.95 5.22
C ARG A 232 -10.90 -16.96 4.04
N ASP A 233 -10.42 -15.79 3.64
CA ASP A 233 -9.65 -15.52 2.43
C ASP A 233 -8.87 -14.20 2.59
N PHE A 234 -8.19 -13.74 1.53
CA PHE A 234 -7.48 -12.46 1.55
C PHE A 234 -8.40 -11.23 1.71
N SER A 235 -9.69 -11.33 1.39
CA SER A 235 -10.68 -10.28 1.68
C SER A 235 -10.96 -10.21 3.18
N THR A 236 -11.21 -11.35 3.84
CA THR A 236 -11.45 -11.38 5.31
C THR A 236 -10.21 -11.02 6.10
N TYR A 237 -9.01 -11.42 5.66
CA TYR A 237 -7.73 -10.98 6.21
C TYR A 237 -7.67 -9.45 6.30
N ARG A 238 -8.00 -8.74 5.21
CA ARG A 238 -8.06 -7.27 5.15
C ARG A 238 -9.23 -6.63 5.92
N THR A 239 -10.00 -7.40 6.70
CA THR A 239 -10.96 -6.87 7.69
C THR A 239 -10.50 -6.99 9.15
N ARG A 240 -9.44 -7.77 9.44
CA ARG A 240 -8.90 -7.94 10.80
C ARG A 240 -7.91 -6.83 11.15
N ALA A 241 -8.06 -6.23 12.34
CA ALA A 241 -7.20 -5.13 12.78
C ALA A 241 -5.72 -5.54 12.95
N TRP A 242 -5.45 -6.77 13.42
CA TRP A 242 -4.07 -7.27 13.60
C TRP A 242 -3.36 -7.50 12.26
N CYS A 243 -4.01 -8.16 11.30
CA CYS A 243 -3.51 -8.33 9.93
C CYS A 243 -3.21 -6.98 9.26
N ARG A 244 -4.15 -6.02 9.40
CA ARG A 244 -3.94 -4.64 8.97
C ARG A 244 -2.76 -3.99 9.69
N LEU A 245 -2.62 -4.14 11.01
CA LEU A 245 -1.52 -3.56 11.76
C LEU A 245 -0.17 -4.05 11.24
N GLU A 246 -0.03 -5.35 10.96
CA GLU A 246 1.22 -5.94 10.46
C GLU A 246 1.55 -5.45 9.05
N GLU A 247 0.55 -5.36 8.16
CA GLU A 247 0.68 -4.80 6.81
C GLU A 247 1.03 -3.31 6.81
N TRP A 248 0.36 -2.50 7.64
CA TRP A 248 0.66 -1.10 7.86
C TRP A 248 2.02 -0.90 8.55
N ALA A 249 2.40 -1.76 9.49
CA ALA A 249 3.70 -1.69 10.15
C ALA A 249 4.84 -2.06 9.20
N ASN A 250 4.60 -2.95 8.22
CA ASN A 250 5.57 -3.21 7.15
C ASN A 250 5.76 -1.97 6.27
N LEU A 251 4.67 -1.31 5.84
CA LEU A 251 4.76 -0.02 5.15
C LEU A 251 5.57 1.00 5.97
N LEU A 252 5.33 1.08 7.29
CA LEU A 252 5.94 2.06 8.18
C LEU A 252 7.33 1.66 8.72
N SER A 253 7.85 0.48 8.40
CA SER A 253 9.22 0.09 8.76
C SER A 253 10.26 0.87 7.94
N SER A 254 11.48 0.97 8.45
CA SER A 254 12.59 1.61 7.74
C SER A 254 12.89 0.87 6.43
N SER A 255 12.81 -0.46 6.47
CA SER A 255 13.19 -1.39 5.39
C SER A 255 11.97 -2.10 4.76
N SER A 256 10.87 -1.36 4.56
CA SER A 256 9.58 -1.85 4.03
C SER A 256 9.73 -2.91 2.93
N MET A 257 9.26 -4.12 3.21
CA MET A 257 9.37 -5.27 2.32
C MET A 257 8.24 -5.26 1.29
N MET A 258 8.53 -5.73 0.08
CA MET A 258 7.50 -6.03 -0.93
C MET A 258 6.61 -7.18 -0.40
N PRO A 259 5.29 -6.98 -0.21
CA PRO A 259 4.43 -8.05 0.32
C PRO A 259 4.27 -9.19 -0.68
N LEU A 260 4.43 -10.42 -0.19
CA LEU A 260 4.25 -11.66 -0.93
C LEU A 260 2.92 -12.30 -0.52
N VAL A 261 1.86 -12.11 -1.31
CA VAL A 261 0.52 -12.60 -0.96
C VAL A 261 0.31 -14.01 -1.50
N VAL A 262 0.03 -14.94 -0.59
CA VAL A 262 -0.20 -16.35 -0.83
C VAL A 262 -1.67 -16.68 -0.52
N THR A 263 -2.48 -16.78 -1.58
CA THR A 263 -3.87 -17.29 -1.50
C THR A 263 -3.94 -18.72 -2.04
N GLU A 264 -5.14 -19.26 -2.27
CA GLU A 264 -5.40 -20.47 -3.07
C GLU A 264 -4.93 -20.38 -4.53
N ALA A 265 -4.71 -19.18 -5.07
CA ALA A 265 -4.17 -18.98 -6.42
C ALA A 265 -2.77 -19.62 -6.55
N PRO A 266 -2.40 -20.18 -7.73
CA PRO A 266 -1.10 -20.82 -7.91
C PRO A 266 0.06 -19.81 -7.86
N ARG A 267 -0.17 -18.58 -8.36
CA ARG A 267 0.80 -17.47 -8.31
C ARG A 267 0.63 -16.62 -7.06
N ILE A 268 1.76 -16.22 -6.49
CA ILE A 268 1.95 -15.12 -5.55
C ILE A 268 1.77 -13.80 -6.31
N ALA A 269 1.10 -12.84 -5.68
CA ALA A 269 0.92 -11.49 -6.21
C ALA A 269 1.58 -10.43 -5.30
N THR A 270 1.98 -9.29 -5.88
CA THR A 270 2.75 -8.23 -5.20
C THR A 270 2.17 -6.83 -5.42
N TYR A 271 2.55 -5.88 -4.56
CA TYR A 271 2.16 -4.46 -4.68
C TYR A 271 3.17 -3.53 -4.00
N SER A 272 3.43 -2.38 -4.62
CA SER A 272 4.32 -1.36 -4.06
C SER A 272 3.66 -0.58 -2.92
N SER A 273 4.45 0.19 -2.18
CA SER A 273 3.98 1.08 -1.12
C SER A 273 2.93 2.05 -1.64
N LEU A 274 3.20 2.75 -2.76
CA LEU A 274 2.24 3.61 -3.44
C LEU A 274 0.93 2.88 -3.80
N THR A 275 1.03 1.61 -4.21
CA THR A 275 -0.13 0.81 -4.60
C THR A 275 -1.02 0.51 -3.40
N PHE A 276 -0.44 0.14 -2.26
CA PHE A 276 -1.15 0.01 -0.98
C PHE A 276 -1.77 1.33 -0.54
N VAL A 277 -1.02 2.43 -0.65
CA VAL A 277 -1.42 3.75 -0.18
C VAL A 277 -2.62 4.28 -0.97
N LEU A 278 -2.65 4.10 -2.29
CA LEU A 278 -3.81 4.47 -3.12
C LEU A 278 -5.05 3.59 -2.84
N ASP A 279 -4.86 2.34 -2.39
CA ASP A 279 -5.96 1.46 -1.97
C ASP A 279 -6.50 1.79 -0.57
N ASN A 280 -5.74 2.48 0.28
CA ASN A 280 -6.14 2.87 1.64
C ASN A 280 -6.46 4.37 1.81
N ALA A 281 -5.96 5.24 0.92
CA ALA A 281 -6.22 6.67 0.94
C ALA A 281 -7.74 6.94 0.84
N GLY A 282 -8.24 7.80 1.73
CA GLY A 282 -9.68 8.08 1.84
C GLY A 282 -10.53 6.95 2.42
N ARG A 283 -9.92 5.92 3.04
CA ARG A 283 -10.61 4.74 3.56
C ARG A 283 -10.33 4.51 5.05
N PRO A 284 -10.82 5.36 5.97
CA PRO A 284 -10.66 5.15 7.41
C PRO A 284 -11.30 3.83 7.88
N GLU A 285 -12.19 3.19 7.11
CA GLU A 285 -12.73 1.85 7.39
C GLU A 285 -11.76 0.70 7.01
N ARG A 286 -10.64 1.00 6.34
CA ARG A 286 -9.52 0.08 6.10
C ARG A 286 -8.34 0.22 7.08
N GLY A 287 -8.33 1.27 7.88
CA GLY A 287 -7.39 1.47 8.98
C GLY A 287 -7.22 0.28 9.94
N PRO A 288 -6.04 0.07 10.56
CA PRO A 288 -5.89 -0.93 11.61
C PRO A 288 -6.86 -0.67 12.76
N CYS A 289 -6.98 0.61 13.17
CA CYS A 289 -7.83 1.05 14.26
C CYS A 289 -9.34 0.93 13.96
N SER A 290 -9.78 0.79 12.70
CA SER A 290 -11.18 0.52 12.36
C SER A 290 -11.50 -0.97 12.19
N GLY A 291 -10.49 -1.83 12.06
CA GLY A 291 -10.66 -3.27 11.82
C GLY A 291 -11.35 -4.03 12.97
N HIS A 292 -11.74 -5.27 12.66
CA HIS A 292 -12.34 -6.20 13.61
C HIS A 292 -11.31 -6.73 14.61
N LEU A 293 -11.73 -6.83 15.89
CA LEU A 293 -10.91 -7.28 17.02
C LEU A 293 -11.70 -8.18 17.96
N SER A 294 -11.04 -9.25 18.42
CA SER A 294 -11.57 -10.17 19.42
C SER A 294 -11.91 -9.44 20.74
N CYS A 295 -11.12 -8.45 21.16
CA CYS A 295 -11.41 -7.66 22.36
C CYS A 295 -12.74 -6.88 22.23
N CYS A 296 -13.03 -6.33 21.05
CA CYS A 296 -14.27 -5.60 20.79
C CYS A 296 -15.47 -6.55 20.67
N SER A 297 -15.31 -7.67 19.97
CA SER A 297 -16.36 -8.71 19.86
C SER A 297 -16.71 -9.36 21.20
N ALA A 298 -15.76 -9.42 22.15
CA ALA A 298 -15.99 -9.85 23.53
C ALA A 298 -16.60 -8.76 24.43
N GLY A 299 -16.95 -7.58 23.89
CA GLY A 299 -17.45 -6.45 24.67
C GLY A 299 -16.43 -5.91 25.69
N HIS A 300 -15.13 -6.03 25.38
CA HIS A 300 -14.01 -5.71 26.26
C HIS A 300 -14.04 -6.44 27.61
N SER A 301 -14.54 -7.68 27.62
CA SER A 301 -14.58 -8.49 28.84
C SER A 301 -14.37 -9.98 28.58
N ILE A 302 -13.62 -10.63 29.48
CA ILE A 302 -13.29 -12.06 29.41
C ILE A 302 -13.63 -12.76 30.74
N SER A 303 -13.88 -14.07 30.69
CA SER A 303 -14.01 -14.88 31.90
C SER A 303 -12.68 -15.54 32.25
N ILE A 304 -12.14 -15.22 33.44
CA ILE A 304 -10.94 -15.86 33.99
C ILE A 304 -11.37 -16.63 35.24
N ALA A 305 -11.21 -17.95 35.20
CA ALA A 305 -11.59 -18.87 36.29
C ALA A 305 -13.06 -18.75 36.78
N GLY A 306 -13.96 -18.21 35.95
CA GLY A 306 -15.38 -17.97 36.28
C GLY A 306 -15.70 -16.49 36.57
N GLU A 307 -14.72 -15.70 36.97
CA GLU A 307 -14.89 -14.26 37.19
C GLU A 307 -14.92 -13.50 35.85
N ARG A 308 -15.86 -12.57 35.69
CA ARG A 308 -15.86 -11.63 34.55
C ARG A 308 -14.87 -10.49 34.84
N LYS A 309 -13.84 -10.34 34.02
CA LYS A 309 -12.85 -9.25 34.11
C LYS A 309 -12.96 -8.33 32.89
N SER A 310 -12.74 -7.04 33.09
CA SER A 310 -12.62 -6.05 32.01
C SER A 310 -11.21 -6.10 31.42
N ILE A 311 -11.07 -5.84 30.12
CA ILE A 311 -9.78 -5.73 29.41
C ILE A 311 -9.70 -4.42 28.63
N PRO A 312 -8.50 -3.85 28.42
CA PRO A 312 -8.33 -2.73 27.50
C PRO A 312 -8.71 -3.10 26.07
N CYS A 313 -8.91 -2.10 25.22
CA CYS A 313 -9.12 -2.28 23.80
C CYS A 313 -7.77 -2.29 23.06
N ASP A 314 -7.49 -3.35 22.29
CA ASP A 314 -6.23 -3.53 21.55
C ASP A 314 -5.91 -2.34 20.62
N LYS A 315 -6.94 -1.61 20.15
CA LYS A 315 -6.81 -0.40 19.33
C LYS A 315 -5.90 0.67 19.97
N ILE A 316 -5.84 0.73 21.30
CA ILE A 316 -4.96 1.65 22.04
C ILE A 316 -3.49 1.24 21.86
N SER A 317 -3.20 -0.07 21.97
CA SER A 317 -1.86 -0.62 21.72
C SER A 317 -1.46 -0.46 20.26
N MET A 318 -2.39 -0.66 19.32
CA MET A 318 -2.19 -0.43 17.89
C MET A 318 -1.80 1.01 17.58
N GLN A 319 -2.55 1.99 18.09
CA GLN A 319 -2.23 3.41 17.92
C GLN A 319 -0.86 3.77 18.53
N SER A 320 -0.50 3.16 19.66
CA SER A 320 0.83 3.31 20.29
C SER A 320 1.97 2.73 19.46
N VAL A 321 1.74 1.66 18.69
CA VAL A 321 2.72 1.12 17.73
C VAL A 321 2.82 2.04 16.51
N LEU A 322 1.70 2.34 15.84
CA LEU A 322 1.67 3.19 14.64
C LEU A 322 2.28 4.58 14.90
N GLY A 323 1.98 5.18 16.05
CA GLY A 323 2.53 6.48 16.47
C GLY A 323 4.04 6.50 16.70
N LYS A 324 4.68 5.34 16.92
CA LYS A 324 6.15 5.20 17.02
C LYS A 324 6.80 5.00 15.65
N LEU A 325 6.15 4.29 14.73
CA LEU A 325 6.67 4.04 13.38
C LEU A 325 6.52 5.27 12.48
N TYR A 326 5.44 6.04 12.64
CA TYR A 326 5.12 7.22 11.83
C TYR A 326 6.31 8.18 11.63
N PRO A 327 6.98 8.71 12.68
CA PRO A 327 7.92 9.82 12.49
C PRO A 327 9.16 9.37 11.71
N ALA A 328 9.69 8.19 12.05
CA ALA A 328 10.82 7.57 11.38
C ALA A 328 10.54 7.30 9.89
N LYS A 329 9.31 6.87 9.56
CA LYS A 329 8.93 6.66 8.16
C LYS A 329 8.85 7.96 7.39
N ILE A 330 8.19 8.98 7.95
CA ILE A 330 8.05 10.28 7.29
C ILE A 330 9.42 10.94 7.05
N GLU A 331 10.33 10.91 8.03
CA GLU A 331 11.72 11.39 7.88
C GLU A 331 12.46 10.69 6.72
N SER A 332 12.30 9.38 6.58
CA SER A 332 12.89 8.59 5.48
C SER A 332 12.28 8.91 4.10
N LEU A 333 10.96 9.11 4.05
CA LEU A 333 10.22 9.39 2.81
C LEU A 333 10.45 10.82 2.28
N ALA A 334 10.59 11.81 3.17
CA ALA A 334 10.87 13.20 2.82
C ALA A 334 12.19 13.36 2.02
N ASN A 335 13.10 12.41 2.17
CA ASN A 335 14.40 12.37 1.51
C ASN A 335 14.44 11.51 0.23
N SER A 336 13.32 10.90 -0.20
CA SER A 336 13.33 9.87 -1.26
C SER A 336 12.21 9.98 -2.31
N LEU A 337 11.02 10.50 -1.98
CA LEU A 337 9.89 10.56 -2.92
C LEU A 337 9.77 11.89 -3.69
N ILE A 338 9.06 11.85 -4.82
CA ILE A 338 8.53 13.06 -5.46
C ILE A 338 7.43 13.64 -4.56
N GLU A 339 7.62 14.89 -4.12
CA GLU A 339 6.82 15.73 -3.21
C GLU A 339 5.32 15.40 -3.09
N TYR A 340 4.59 15.30 -4.20
CA TYR A 340 3.15 15.00 -4.21
C TYR A 340 2.81 13.60 -3.68
N ASN A 341 3.65 12.60 -3.95
CA ASN A 341 3.45 11.24 -3.45
C ASN A 341 3.83 11.14 -1.97
N TYR A 342 4.85 11.90 -1.55
CA TYR A 342 5.16 12.08 -0.13
C TYR A 342 3.96 12.68 0.61
N THR A 343 3.36 13.75 0.09
CA THR A 343 2.16 14.40 0.65
C THR A 343 0.99 13.42 0.80
N LEU A 344 0.65 12.69 -0.27
CA LEU A 344 -0.47 11.73 -0.25
C LEU A 344 -0.21 10.59 0.73
N LEU A 345 1.05 10.16 0.85
CA LEU A 345 1.47 9.13 1.80
C LEU A 345 1.41 9.64 3.24
N GLU A 346 1.99 10.81 3.52
CA GLU A 346 1.97 11.43 4.84
C GLU A 346 0.54 11.66 5.32
N THR A 347 -0.32 12.28 4.51
CA THR A 347 -1.73 12.50 4.84
C THR A 347 -2.48 11.19 5.09
N THR A 348 -2.26 10.14 4.27
CA THR A 348 -2.89 8.83 4.45
C THR A 348 -2.49 8.16 5.78
N ILE A 349 -1.23 8.23 6.19
CA ILE A 349 -0.80 7.67 7.49
C ILE A 349 -1.24 8.59 8.64
N ALA A 350 -1.27 9.91 8.44
CA ALA A 350 -1.65 10.87 9.46
C ALA A 350 -3.13 10.73 9.87
N VAL A 351 -4.00 10.31 8.93
CA VAL A 351 -5.38 9.91 9.22
C VAL A 351 -5.41 8.77 10.23
N GLU A 352 -4.71 7.67 9.95
CA GLU A 352 -4.76 6.48 10.80
C GLU A 352 -4.12 6.67 12.18
N ARG A 353 -3.04 7.45 12.24
CA ARG A 353 -2.41 7.84 13.51
C ARG A 353 -3.37 8.65 14.39
N ASP A 354 -4.10 9.58 13.79
CA ASP A 354 -4.95 10.55 14.49
C ASP A 354 -6.46 10.23 14.38
N ALA A 355 -6.84 9.00 13.98
CA ALA A 355 -8.22 8.60 13.67
C ALA A 355 -9.23 8.72 14.84
N LEU A 356 -8.74 8.95 16.06
CA LEU A 356 -9.53 9.19 17.27
C LEU A 356 -9.55 10.67 17.70
N ALA A 357 -8.73 11.52 17.08
CA ALA A 357 -8.64 12.95 17.37
C ALA A 357 -9.72 13.74 16.62
N LYS A 358 -10.10 14.90 17.19
CA LYS A 358 -11.02 15.87 16.58
C LYS A 358 -10.45 17.27 16.80
N PRO A 359 -9.38 17.65 16.07
CA PRO A 359 -8.67 18.89 16.31
C PRO A 359 -9.53 20.11 15.94
N THR A 360 -9.32 21.23 16.63
CA THR A 360 -9.83 22.53 16.15
C THR A 360 -9.11 22.98 14.89
N LEU A 361 -9.62 24.02 14.20
CA LEU A 361 -8.93 24.62 13.06
C LEU A 361 -7.52 25.10 13.44
N GLU A 362 -7.36 25.66 14.64
CA GLU A 362 -6.09 26.16 15.16
C GLU A 362 -5.08 25.03 15.39
N GLU A 363 -5.51 23.93 16.03
CA GLU A 363 -4.69 22.75 16.24
C GLU A 363 -4.30 22.08 14.91
N PHE A 364 -5.24 21.99 13.96
CA PHE A 364 -5.01 21.46 12.62
C PHE A 364 -4.04 22.33 11.81
N ALA A 365 -4.20 23.65 11.86
CA ALA A 365 -3.31 24.60 11.19
C ALA A 365 -1.90 24.62 11.78
N GLN A 366 -1.79 24.59 13.11
CA GLN A 366 -0.51 24.48 13.81
C GLN A 366 0.21 23.18 13.44
N LYS A 367 -0.50 22.04 13.45
CA LYS A 367 0.04 20.71 13.07
C LYS A 367 0.63 20.72 11.66
N TRP A 368 -0.07 21.29 10.68
CA TRP A 368 0.31 21.23 9.27
C TRP A 368 1.13 22.43 8.78
N HIS A 369 1.50 23.32 9.72
CA HIS A 369 2.33 24.51 9.49
C HIS A 369 1.77 25.47 8.41
N VAL A 370 0.44 25.58 8.32
CA VAL A 370 -0.26 26.54 7.44
C VAL A 370 -0.80 27.70 8.27
N HIS A 371 -0.66 28.94 7.79
CA HIS A 371 -1.21 30.11 8.48
C HIS A 371 -2.72 30.27 8.25
N ILE A 372 -3.47 30.62 9.30
CA ILE A 372 -4.96 30.64 9.31
C ILE A 372 -5.55 31.87 8.58
N SER A 373 -4.74 32.91 8.33
CA SER A 373 -5.25 34.20 7.83
C SER A 373 -5.69 34.16 6.35
N GLY A 374 -6.97 33.80 6.13
CA GLY A 374 -7.70 34.10 4.90
C GLY A 374 -7.27 33.32 3.67
N HIS A 375 -7.54 32.01 3.65
CA HIS A 375 -7.57 31.10 2.49
C HIS A 375 -6.36 30.98 1.57
N GLN A 376 -5.32 31.81 1.74
CA GLN A 376 -4.18 31.92 0.82
C GLN A 376 -2.86 31.39 1.41
N GLY A 377 -2.90 30.82 2.61
CA GLY A 377 -1.77 30.12 3.22
C GLY A 377 -1.50 28.76 2.54
N LEU A 378 -0.28 28.57 2.07
CA LEU A 378 0.30 27.27 1.73
C LEU A 378 1.40 26.93 2.75
N ASN A 379 1.60 25.65 3.05
CA ASN A 379 2.81 25.17 3.75
C ASN A 379 3.99 24.97 2.78
N GLU A 380 5.10 24.42 3.28
CA GLU A 380 6.33 24.18 2.52
C GLU A 380 6.19 23.17 1.36
N HIS A 381 5.14 22.34 1.35
CA HIS A 381 4.78 21.43 0.25
C HIS A 381 3.79 22.07 -0.75
N GLY A 382 3.53 23.37 -0.62
CA GLY A 382 2.57 24.10 -1.46
C GLY A 382 1.11 23.71 -1.18
N LEU A 383 0.75 23.26 0.03
CA LEU A 383 -0.61 22.80 0.35
C LEU A 383 -1.34 23.77 1.28
N SER A 384 -2.60 24.07 0.97
CA SER A 384 -3.48 24.78 1.91
C SER A 384 -4.22 23.81 2.85
N LEU A 385 -4.77 24.34 3.94
CA LEU A 385 -5.56 23.56 4.90
C LEU A 385 -6.70 22.78 4.24
N LEU A 386 -7.28 23.31 3.16
CA LEU A 386 -8.39 22.65 2.45
C LEU A 386 -7.92 21.49 1.55
N HIS A 387 -6.71 21.58 0.97
CA HIS A 387 -6.08 20.43 0.30
C HIS A 387 -5.84 19.29 1.29
N ILE A 388 -5.30 19.63 2.46
CA ILE A 388 -4.95 18.66 3.51
C ILE A 388 -6.22 18.07 4.13
N ALA A 389 -7.25 18.88 4.41
CA ALA A 389 -8.54 18.41 4.91
C ALA A 389 -9.22 17.44 3.92
N ALA A 390 -9.16 17.72 2.61
CA ALA A 390 -9.68 16.82 1.58
C ALA A 390 -8.88 15.51 1.46
N LEU A 391 -7.55 15.59 1.39
CA LEU A 391 -6.66 14.42 1.35
C LEU A 391 -6.83 13.51 2.57
N THR A 392 -7.04 14.10 3.75
CA THR A 392 -7.29 13.37 5.00
C THR A 392 -8.75 12.93 5.19
N GLY A 393 -9.67 13.26 4.27
CA GLY A 393 -11.10 12.93 4.40
C GLY A 393 -11.75 13.55 5.64
N ASN A 394 -11.22 14.65 6.15
CA ASN A 394 -11.71 15.32 7.35
C ASN A 394 -12.93 16.19 7.01
N ASP A 395 -14.06 15.53 6.70
CA ASP A 395 -15.31 16.17 6.24
C ASP A 395 -15.76 17.38 7.11
N PRO A 396 -15.64 17.37 8.46
CA PRO A 396 -15.92 18.55 9.29
C PRO A 396 -14.99 19.74 9.02
N MET A 397 -13.69 19.50 8.85
CA MET A 397 -12.70 20.54 8.56
C MET A 397 -12.85 21.07 7.12
N VAL A 398 -13.18 20.20 6.16
CA VAL A 398 -13.55 20.60 4.79
C VAL A 398 -14.77 21.52 4.83
N ARG A 399 -15.82 21.16 5.59
CA ARG A 399 -17.02 22.00 5.77
C ARG A 399 -16.67 23.36 6.37
N GLU A 400 -15.95 23.41 7.48
CA GLU A 400 -15.62 24.67 8.15
C GLU A 400 -14.77 25.60 7.27
N LEU A 401 -13.82 25.05 6.52
CA LEU A 401 -12.99 25.82 5.59
C LEU A 401 -13.80 26.34 4.38
N LEU A 402 -14.75 25.56 3.87
CA LEU A 402 -15.66 25.98 2.79
C LEU A 402 -16.69 27.02 3.25
N GLU A 403 -17.25 26.89 4.46
CA GLU A 403 -18.18 27.87 5.05
C GLU A 403 -17.50 29.22 5.31
N ARG A 404 -16.19 29.23 5.51
CA ARG A 404 -15.37 30.45 5.61
C ARG A 404 -15.03 31.06 4.24
N ARG A 405 -15.15 30.36 3.11
CA ARG A 405 -14.75 30.79 1.75
C ARG A 405 -15.85 31.60 1.06
N CYS A 406 -15.47 32.66 0.35
CA CYS A 406 -16.43 33.43 -0.45
C CYS A 406 -16.80 32.69 -1.75
N LYS A 407 -18.08 32.70 -2.14
CA LYS A 407 -18.50 32.12 -3.42
C LYS A 407 -17.83 32.86 -4.59
N GLY A 408 -17.26 32.11 -5.54
CA GLY A 408 -16.50 32.67 -6.66
C GLY A 408 -15.08 33.14 -6.32
N GLU A 409 -14.62 32.97 -5.07
CA GLU A 409 -13.20 33.13 -4.71
C GLU A 409 -12.35 32.08 -5.45
N PRO A 410 -11.26 32.45 -6.15
CA PRO A 410 -10.45 31.46 -6.86
C PRO A 410 -9.99 30.32 -5.95
N TRP A 411 -10.14 29.07 -6.41
CA TRP A 411 -9.56 27.94 -5.71
C TRP A 411 -8.04 28.10 -5.68
N LEU A 412 -7.43 28.02 -4.48
CA LEU A 412 -5.98 27.82 -4.39
C LEU A 412 -5.59 26.53 -5.13
N MET A 413 -4.44 26.58 -5.79
CA MET A 413 -3.79 25.45 -6.44
C MET A 413 -2.53 25.05 -5.67
N ASP A 414 -2.24 23.76 -5.60
CA ASP A 414 -1.01 23.22 -5.00
C ASP A 414 0.24 23.50 -5.86
N SER A 415 1.43 23.13 -5.35
CA SER A 415 2.71 23.20 -6.11
C SER A 415 2.70 22.39 -7.41
N MET A 416 1.72 21.50 -7.58
CA MET A 416 1.53 20.68 -8.78
C MET A 416 0.50 21.27 -9.76
N GLY A 417 -0.28 22.28 -9.38
CA GLY A 417 -1.33 22.89 -10.20
C GLY A 417 -2.72 22.25 -10.05
N HIS A 418 -3.03 21.66 -8.90
CA HIS A 418 -4.35 21.08 -8.59
C HIS A 418 -5.04 21.85 -7.46
N ALA A 419 -6.35 22.07 -7.56
CA ALA A 419 -7.16 22.58 -6.46
C ALA A 419 -7.41 21.53 -5.35
N ALA A 420 -7.91 21.98 -4.19
CA ALA A 420 -8.33 21.10 -3.10
C ALA A 420 -9.39 20.05 -3.53
N PHE A 421 -10.32 20.45 -4.41
CA PHE A 421 -11.22 19.51 -5.07
C PHE A 421 -10.47 18.47 -5.88
N GLN A 422 -9.44 18.85 -6.65
CA GLN A 422 -8.73 17.98 -7.59
C GLN A 422 -7.78 16.98 -6.89
N VAL A 423 -7.17 17.35 -5.76
CA VAL A 423 -6.36 16.41 -4.96
C VAL A 423 -7.19 15.35 -4.22
N ASN A 424 -8.52 15.48 -4.18
CA ASN A 424 -9.46 14.46 -3.68
C ASN A 424 -9.54 13.24 -4.63
N LEU A 425 -8.42 12.61 -4.99
CA LEU A 425 -8.35 11.54 -6.00
C LEU A 425 -9.09 10.26 -5.58
N VAL A 426 -9.16 10.00 -4.27
CA VAL A 426 -9.67 8.75 -3.66
C VAL A 426 -10.34 8.98 -2.29
N GLY A 427 -10.60 10.23 -1.90
CA GLY A 427 -11.11 10.60 -0.57
C GLY A 427 -12.61 10.36 -0.35
N SER A 428 -13.14 11.01 0.69
CA SER A 428 -14.52 10.82 1.17
C SER A 428 -15.55 11.28 0.13
N VAL A 429 -16.62 10.49 -0.02
CA VAL A 429 -17.83 10.88 -0.78
C VAL A 429 -18.50 12.11 -0.16
N ALA A 430 -18.38 12.32 1.15
CA ALA A 430 -18.92 13.50 1.80
C ALA A 430 -18.06 14.75 1.50
N THR A 431 -16.73 14.65 1.54
CA THR A 431 -15.81 15.69 1.03
C THR A 431 -16.13 16.08 -0.42
N GLU A 432 -16.41 15.12 -1.30
CA GLU A 432 -16.77 15.44 -2.69
C GLU A 432 -18.14 16.12 -2.79
N LYS A 433 -19.15 15.67 -2.04
CA LYS A 433 -20.46 16.32 -1.96
C LYS A 433 -20.34 17.76 -1.43
N LEU A 434 -19.51 18.00 -0.41
CA LEU A 434 -19.21 19.33 0.11
C LEU A 434 -18.60 20.27 -0.95
N PHE A 435 -17.67 19.78 -1.78
CA PHE A 435 -17.12 20.59 -2.86
C PHE A 435 -18.17 20.92 -3.93
N LEU A 436 -19.00 19.95 -4.32
CA LEU A 436 -20.07 20.13 -5.31
C LEU A 436 -21.18 21.07 -4.80
N GLU A 437 -21.51 21.02 -3.50
CA GLU A 437 -22.46 21.91 -2.81
C GLU A 437 -22.09 23.41 -2.94
N THR A 438 -20.83 23.76 -3.20
CA THR A 438 -20.43 25.16 -3.47
C THR A 438 -21.01 25.72 -4.77
N GLY A 439 -21.24 24.85 -5.76
CA GLY A 439 -21.54 25.24 -7.14
C GLY A 439 -20.39 25.95 -7.88
N ASP A 440 -19.16 25.90 -7.37
CA ASP A 440 -17.95 26.48 -7.98
C ASP A 440 -17.07 25.40 -8.65
N ILE A 441 -17.66 24.24 -9.00
CA ILE A 441 -17.04 23.10 -9.70
C ILE A 441 -17.73 22.93 -11.06
N GLY A 442 -16.98 23.09 -12.15
CA GLY A 442 -17.47 22.92 -13.52
C GLY A 442 -16.85 21.73 -14.25
N LYS A 443 -17.24 21.56 -15.52
CA LYS A 443 -16.78 20.48 -16.42
C LYS A 443 -15.24 20.42 -16.55
N GLU A 444 -14.57 21.57 -16.56
CA GLU A 444 -13.10 21.66 -16.59
C GLU A 444 -12.44 21.08 -15.33
N GLN A 445 -13.03 21.30 -14.15
CA GLN A 445 -12.54 20.75 -12.89
C GLN A 445 -12.88 19.27 -12.75
N MET A 446 -14.04 18.84 -13.28
CA MET A 446 -14.51 17.45 -13.25
C MET A 446 -13.65 16.51 -14.11
N ASP A 447 -13.39 16.91 -15.36
CA ASP A 447 -12.66 16.10 -16.34
C ASP A 447 -11.15 16.40 -16.38
N CYS A 448 -10.62 17.10 -15.38
CA CYS A 448 -9.20 17.49 -15.32
C CYS A 448 -8.28 16.26 -15.26
N TYR A 449 -7.12 16.32 -15.92
CA TYR A 449 -6.09 15.28 -15.83
C TYR A 449 -5.03 15.63 -14.79
N ASN A 450 -4.70 14.67 -13.92
CA ASN A 450 -3.50 14.75 -13.10
C ASN A 450 -2.21 14.60 -13.95
N LYS A 451 -1.04 14.78 -13.33
CA LYS A 451 0.28 14.69 -14.00
C LYS A 451 0.59 13.32 -14.65
N PHE A 452 -0.14 12.25 -14.31
CA PHE A 452 -0.02 10.93 -14.95
C PHE A 452 -0.93 10.75 -16.17
N GLY A 453 -1.73 11.77 -16.52
CA GLY A 453 -2.68 11.73 -17.61
C GLY A 453 -4.01 11.06 -17.25
N ALA A 454 -4.36 10.94 -15.97
CA ALA A 454 -5.63 10.34 -15.54
C ALA A 454 -6.53 11.38 -14.87
N ALA A 455 -7.81 11.40 -15.28
CA ALA A 455 -8.86 12.17 -14.60
C ALA A 455 -9.52 11.34 -13.48
N ARG A 456 -10.21 12.00 -12.54
CA ARG A 456 -10.77 11.35 -11.32
C ARG A 456 -11.57 10.08 -11.64
N ILE A 457 -12.49 10.15 -12.60
CA ILE A 457 -13.35 9.02 -13.01
C ILE A 457 -12.56 7.73 -13.29
N HIS A 458 -11.34 7.82 -13.82
CA HIS A 458 -10.46 6.67 -14.02
C HIS A 458 -10.02 6.03 -12.72
N MET A 459 -9.51 6.83 -11.78
CA MET A 459 -8.98 6.34 -10.50
C MET A 459 -10.12 5.80 -9.63
N THR A 460 -11.25 6.53 -9.59
CA THR A 460 -12.50 6.09 -8.96
C THR A 460 -12.97 4.73 -9.48
N SER A 461 -12.88 4.51 -10.79
CA SER A 461 -13.25 3.24 -11.45
C SER A 461 -12.22 2.13 -11.21
N GLU A 462 -10.92 2.44 -11.22
CA GLU A 462 -9.82 1.50 -10.97
C GLU A 462 -9.86 0.96 -9.52
N TYR A 463 -10.18 1.83 -8.55
CA TYR A 463 -10.24 1.52 -7.11
C TYR A 463 -11.63 1.11 -6.60
N GLY A 464 -12.58 0.77 -7.49
CA GLY A 464 -13.88 0.21 -7.10
C GLY A 464 -14.78 1.16 -6.30
N ARG A 465 -14.60 2.49 -6.43
CA ARG A 465 -15.27 3.50 -5.59
C ARG A 465 -16.67 3.82 -6.13
N THR A 466 -17.56 2.82 -6.14
CA THR A 466 -18.88 2.84 -6.80
C THR A 466 -19.77 4.04 -6.47
N GLU A 467 -19.90 4.44 -5.20
CA GLU A 467 -20.70 5.62 -4.81
C GLU A 467 -20.08 6.95 -5.28
N MET A 468 -18.76 7.07 -5.22
CA MET A 468 -18.04 8.22 -5.79
C MET A 468 -18.22 8.25 -7.31
N LEU A 469 -18.20 7.10 -7.99
CA LEU A 469 -18.42 7.00 -9.43
C LEU A 469 -19.83 7.45 -9.83
N ARG A 470 -20.85 7.06 -9.06
CA ARG A 470 -22.23 7.55 -9.22
C ARG A 470 -22.32 9.07 -9.03
N LEU A 471 -21.64 9.61 -8.03
CA LEU A 471 -21.62 11.05 -7.75
C LEU A 471 -21.02 11.86 -8.92
N LEU A 472 -19.88 11.43 -9.46
CA LEU A 472 -19.22 12.09 -10.59
C LEU A 472 -20.09 12.04 -11.86
N LEU A 473 -20.63 10.86 -12.18
CA LEU A 473 -21.52 10.67 -13.33
C LEU A 473 -22.87 11.39 -13.19
N ALA A 474 -23.30 11.71 -11.97
CA ALA A 474 -24.47 12.55 -11.69
C ALA A 474 -24.17 14.06 -11.75
N ASN A 475 -22.90 14.44 -11.93
CA ASN A 475 -22.42 15.83 -12.10
C ASN A 475 -21.65 15.98 -13.43
N ASP A 476 -22.16 15.33 -14.48
CA ASP A 476 -21.70 15.44 -15.87
C ASP A 476 -20.21 15.12 -16.13
N ALA A 477 -19.58 14.25 -15.32
CA ALA A 477 -18.25 13.71 -15.64
C ALA A 477 -18.27 12.92 -16.98
N GLU A 478 -17.24 13.11 -17.81
CA GLU A 478 -17.17 12.44 -19.11
C GLU A 478 -16.90 10.93 -18.97
N VAL A 479 -17.81 10.11 -19.49
CA VAL A 479 -17.87 8.68 -19.21
C VAL A 479 -16.80 7.89 -19.97
N ASP A 480 -16.55 8.29 -21.22
CA ASP A 480 -15.53 7.69 -22.11
C ASP A 480 -14.28 8.58 -22.27
N LEU A 481 -14.05 9.47 -21.30
CA LEU A 481 -12.85 10.30 -21.23
C LEU A 481 -11.60 9.40 -21.30
N PRO A 482 -10.69 9.59 -22.27
CA PRO A 482 -9.51 8.73 -22.41
C PRO A 482 -8.32 9.28 -21.62
N LYS A 483 -7.56 8.42 -20.92
CA LYS A 483 -6.27 8.83 -20.33
C LYS A 483 -5.37 9.50 -21.38
N ARG A 484 -4.74 10.62 -21.00
CA ARG A 484 -4.01 11.54 -21.88
C ARG A 484 -2.93 10.85 -22.70
N GLN A 485 -2.82 11.25 -23.97
CA GLN A 485 -1.76 10.80 -24.88
C GLN A 485 -0.35 11.08 -24.33
N GLY A 486 0.58 10.15 -24.57
CA GLY A 486 1.93 10.17 -24.00
C GLY A 486 2.05 9.55 -22.60
N SER A 487 0.95 9.16 -21.96
CA SER A 487 0.97 8.28 -20.78
C SER A 487 1.15 6.81 -21.19
N ALA A 488 1.80 5.99 -20.35
CA ALA A 488 1.89 4.53 -20.55
C ALA A 488 0.51 3.83 -20.57
N TYR A 489 -0.54 4.55 -20.17
CA TYR A 489 -1.93 4.09 -20.13
C TYR A 489 -2.84 4.91 -21.06
N ALA A 490 -2.28 5.61 -22.06
CA ALA A 490 -3.01 6.47 -22.97
C ALA A 490 -4.19 5.76 -23.68
N GLY A 491 -5.27 6.49 -23.92
CA GLY A 491 -6.48 5.97 -24.57
C GLY A 491 -7.40 5.13 -23.67
N ARG A 492 -6.92 4.61 -22.52
CA ARG A 492 -7.77 3.85 -21.59
C ARG A 492 -8.84 4.76 -21.00
N THR A 493 -10.11 4.38 -21.16
CA THR A 493 -11.25 5.04 -20.52
C THR A 493 -11.45 4.56 -19.08
N ALA A 494 -12.38 5.16 -18.34
CA ALA A 494 -12.81 4.70 -17.02
C ALA A 494 -13.20 3.20 -17.02
N LEU A 495 -13.87 2.74 -18.07
CA LEU A 495 -14.33 1.35 -18.20
C LEU A 495 -13.17 0.36 -18.42
N HIS A 496 -12.10 0.76 -19.13
CA HIS A 496 -10.86 -0.03 -19.20
C HIS A 496 -10.23 -0.21 -17.81
N CYS A 497 -10.19 0.85 -17.00
CA CYS A 497 -9.66 0.82 -15.64
C CYS A 497 -10.48 -0.07 -14.70
N ALA A 498 -11.81 0.00 -14.74
CA ALA A 498 -12.67 -0.89 -13.97
C ALA A 498 -12.50 -2.36 -14.40
N ALA A 499 -12.49 -2.64 -15.70
CA ALA A 499 -12.38 -3.99 -16.25
C ALA A 499 -11.03 -4.66 -15.93
N MET A 500 -9.92 -3.93 -16.10
CA MET A 500 -8.56 -4.36 -15.70
C MET A 500 -8.46 -4.76 -14.23
N ARG A 501 -9.29 -4.14 -13.39
CA ARG A 501 -9.34 -4.38 -11.94
C ARG A 501 -10.52 -5.26 -11.52
N SER A 502 -11.24 -5.82 -12.49
CA SER A 502 -12.48 -6.62 -12.29
C SER A 502 -13.51 -5.96 -11.36
N GLN A 503 -13.56 -4.63 -11.32
CA GLN A 503 -14.50 -3.85 -10.52
C GLN A 503 -15.87 -3.91 -11.22
N PHE A 504 -16.53 -5.06 -11.16
CA PHE A 504 -17.68 -5.39 -12.00
C PHE A 504 -18.86 -4.45 -11.76
N GLU A 505 -19.04 -3.96 -10.54
CA GLU A 505 -20.04 -2.96 -10.17
C GLU A 505 -19.73 -1.59 -10.80
N CYS A 506 -18.45 -1.19 -10.86
CA CYS A 506 -18.04 0.02 -11.60
C CYS A 506 -18.23 -0.15 -13.11
N CYS A 507 -17.96 -1.34 -13.66
CA CYS A 507 -18.24 -1.65 -15.07
C CYS A 507 -19.76 -1.53 -15.35
N GLU A 508 -20.58 -2.11 -14.48
CA GLU A 508 -22.05 -2.08 -14.57
C GLU A 508 -22.63 -0.66 -14.42
N ILE A 509 -22.01 0.20 -13.59
CA ILE A 509 -22.35 1.63 -13.50
C ILE A 509 -21.99 2.34 -14.81
N LEU A 510 -20.76 2.20 -15.30
CA LEU A 510 -20.28 2.88 -16.50
C LEU A 510 -21.08 2.50 -17.75
N ILE A 511 -21.37 1.21 -17.93
CA ILE A 511 -22.19 0.70 -19.05
C ILE A 511 -23.61 1.28 -19.00
N ARG A 512 -24.23 1.40 -17.80
CA ARG A 512 -25.54 2.07 -17.65
C ARG A 512 -25.50 3.57 -17.98
N HIS A 513 -24.36 4.23 -17.78
CA HIS A 513 -24.13 5.62 -18.16
C HIS A 513 -23.60 5.77 -19.60
N GLY A 514 -23.60 4.71 -20.41
CA GLY A 514 -23.32 4.77 -21.85
C GLY A 514 -21.87 4.52 -22.26
N ALA A 515 -20.99 4.08 -21.35
CA ALA A 515 -19.58 3.79 -21.66
C ALA A 515 -19.41 2.75 -22.78
N SER A 516 -18.53 3.04 -23.74
CA SER A 516 -18.28 2.22 -24.90
C SER A 516 -17.44 0.99 -24.58
N VAL A 517 -18.08 -0.18 -24.57
CA VAL A 517 -17.42 -1.49 -24.50
C VAL A 517 -16.48 -1.77 -25.69
N HIS A 518 -16.61 -0.99 -26.78
CA HIS A 518 -15.80 -1.08 -27.99
C HIS A 518 -14.64 -0.07 -28.04
N ALA A 519 -14.50 0.81 -27.03
CA ALA A 519 -13.36 1.70 -26.93
C ALA A 519 -12.04 0.91 -26.92
N ARG A 520 -10.96 1.53 -27.43
CA ARG A 520 -9.62 0.96 -27.54
C ARG A 520 -8.59 1.89 -26.90
N ASP A 521 -7.62 1.34 -26.20
CA ASP A 521 -6.46 2.09 -25.72
C ASP A 521 -5.39 2.32 -26.82
N ALA A 522 -4.29 2.99 -26.48
CA ALA A 522 -3.21 3.31 -27.41
C ALA A 522 -2.39 2.09 -27.92
N HIS A 523 -2.76 0.87 -27.54
CA HIS A 523 -2.24 -0.41 -28.05
C HIS A 523 -3.33 -1.22 -28.77
N GLY A 524 -4.42 -0.55 -29.15
CA GLY A 524 -5.58 -1.14 -29.80
C GLY A 524 -6.40 -2.08 -28.91
N ALA A 525 -6.03 -2.25 -27.64
CA ALA A 525 -6.66 -3.21 -26.74
C ALA A 525 -8.02 -2.68 -26.26
N THR A 526 -9.05 -3.52 -26.36
CA THR A 526 -10.41 -3.16 -25.90
C THR A 526 -10.58 -3.40 -24.40
N VAL A 527 -11.69 -2.90 -23.85
CA VAL A 527 -12.14 -3.19 -22.47
C VAL A 527 -12.11 -4.70 -22.15
N LEU A 528 -12.54 -5.55 -23.09
CA LEU A 528 -12.56 -7.01 -22.90
C LEU A 528 -11.15 -7.62 -22.84
N HIS A 529 -10.16 -7.04 -23.53
CA HIS A 529 -8.75 -7.42 -23.35
C HIS A 529 -8.25 -7.06 -21.96
N MET A 530 -8.67 -5.91 -21.39
CA MET A 530 -8.31 -5.54 -20.03
C MET A 530 -8.90 -6.50 -18.99
N ALA A 531 -10.16 -6.93 -19.17
CA ALA A 531 -10.78 -7.96 -18.34
C ALA A 531 -10.11 -9.36 -18.47
N ALA A 532 -9.44 -9.63 -19.59
CA ALA A 532 -8.79 -10.91 -19.86
C ALA A 532 -7.46 -11.12 -19.13
N LEU A 533 -6.69 -10.05 -18.87
CA LEU A 533 -5.33 -10.13 -18.31
C LEU A 533 -5.26 -10.90 -16.96
N GLU A 534 -4.16 -11.64 -16.76
CA GLU A 534 -3.91 -12.44 -15.55
C GLU A 534 -2.80 -11.85 -14.65
N PRO A 535 -2.96 -11.94 -13.32
CA PRO A 535 -4.17 -11.66 -12.55
C PRO A 535 -4.19 -10.18 -12.13
N LEU A 536 -5.21 -9.81 -11.35
CA LEU A 536 -5.34 -8.51 -10.73
C LEU A 536 -4.09 -8.14 -9.90
N CYS A 537 -3.41 -7.05 -10.25
CA CYS A 537 -2.59 -6.34 -9.28
C CYS A 537 -3.49 -6.01 -8.06
N LEU A 538 -3.06 -6.40 -6.86
CA LEU A 538 -3.81 -6.71 -5.60
C LEU A 538 -4.87 -5.74 -5.05
N VAL A 539 -5.12 -4.67 -5.78
CA VAL A 539 -6.04 -3.56 -5.52
C VAL A 539 -7.30 -3.65 -6.43
N GLY A 540 -7.46 -4.74 -7.20
CA GLY A 540 -8.72 -5.07 -7.89
C GLY A 540 -9.80 -5.60 -6.96
N ASN A 541 -11.02 -5.83 -7.47
CA ASN A 541 -12.07 -6.54 -6.74
C ASN A 541 -11.61 -7.98 -6.46
N GLN A 542 -11.62 -8.40 -5.20
CA GLN A 542 -11.09 -9.71 -4.75
C GLN A 542 -12.18 -10.77 -4.59
N ASP A 543 -13.44 -10.49 -4.96
CA ASP A 543 -14.46 -11.53 -5.06
C ASP A 543 -14.02 -12.59 -6.12
N PRO A 544 -13.97 -13.90 -5.79
CA PRO A 544 -13.60 -14.95 -6.72
C PRO A 544 -14.41 -14.98 -8.03
N ILE A 545 -15.66 -14.48 -8.05
CA ILE A 545 -16.45 -14.36 -9.29
C ILE A 545 -16.18 -13.05 -10.04
N ALA A 546 -15.48 -12.05 -9.48
CA ALA A 546 -15.36 -10.71 -10.04
C ALA A 546 -14.87 -10.67 -11.50
N LYS A 547 -13.83 -11.43 -11.84
CA LYS A 547 -13.31 -11.50 -13.22
C LYS A 547 -14.31 -12.15 -14.18
N MET A 548 -14.96 -13.24 -13.76
CA MET A 548 -16.00 -13.92 -14.54
C MET A 548 -17.24 -13.03 -14.75
N THR A 549 -17.68 -12.32 -13.71
CA THR A 549 -18.78 -11.35 -13.77
C THR A 549 -18.42 -10.16 -14.66
N THR A 550 -17.19 -9.63 -14.58
CA THR A 550 -16.70 -8.56 -15.45
C THR A 550 -16.74 -8.97 -16.92
N VAL A 551 -16.15 -10.13 -17.26
CA VAL A 551 -16.17 -10.67 -18.64
C VAL A 551 -17.60 -10.90 -19.12
N ARG A 552 -18.48 -11.44 -18.26
CA ARG A 552 -19.89 -11.67 -18.59
C ARG A 552 -20.64 -10.38 -18.88
N LEU A 553 -20.56 -9.37 -18.02
CA LEU A 553 -21.22 -8.07 -18.20
C LEU A 553 -20.81 -7.41 -19.52
N LEU A 554 -19.53 -7.49 -19.88
CA LEU A 554 -19.02 -6.95 -21.14
C LEU A 554 -19.59 -7.68 -22.36
N LEU A 555 -19.64 -9.02 -22.35
CA LEU A 555 -20.23 -9.82 -23.44
C LEU A 555 -21.75 -9.65 -23.53
N GLU A 556 -22.46 -9.53 -22.39
CA GLU A 556 -23.88 -9.21 -22.34
C GLU A 556 -24.16 -7.83 -22.98
N ALA A 557 -23.32 -6.84 -22.66
CA ALA A 557 -23.27 -5.50 -23.26
C ALA A 557 -22.67 -5.44 -24.68
N LYS A 558 -22.43 -6.59 -25.34
CA LYS A 558 -22.00 -6.75 -26.74
C LYS A 558 -20.55 -6.37 -27.05
N ALA A 559 -19.65 -6.37 -26.07
CA ALA A 559 -18.21 -6.33 -26.32
C ALA A 559 -17.79 -7.45 -27.30
N ASP A 560 -16.98 -7.11 -28.30
CA ASP A 560 -16.54 -8.04 -29.34
C ASP A 560 -15.40 -8.95 -28.84
N PRO A 561 -15.59 -10.28 -28.73
CA PRO A 561 -14.54 -11.23 -28.34
C PRO A 561 -13.56 -11.54 -29.48
N SER A 562 -13.91 -11.25 -30.74
CA SER A 562 -13.08 -11.49 -31.92
C SER A 562 -12.15 -10.32 -32.27
N ALA A 563 -12.37 -9.15 -31.66
CA ALA A 563 -11.50 -8.00 -31.77
C ALA A 563 -10.07 -8.37 -31.37
N ARG A 564 -9.10 -8.03 -32.23
CA ARG A 564 -7.66 -8.15 -31.95
C ARG A 564 -7.08 -6.80 -31.56
N ASN A 565 -6.12 -6.80 -30.64
CA ASN A 565 -5.28 -5.64 -30.30
C ASN A 565 -4.11 -5.46 -31.31
N ASP A 566 -3.27 -4.46 -31.12
CA ASP A 566 -2.17 -4.15 -32.07
C ASP A 566 -1.05 -5.21 -32.06
N ALA A 567 -0.95 -5.99 -30.98
CA ALA A 567 -0.11 -7.18 -30.90
C ALA A 567 -0.74 -8.42 -31.59
N GLY A 568 -1.91 -8.26 -32.22
CA GLY A 568 -2.61 -9.30 -32.95
C GLY A 568 -3.40 -10.30 -32.10
N HIS A 569 -3.46 -10.15 -30.77
CA HIS A 569 -4.15 -11.09 -29.87
C HIS A 569 -5.61 -10.69 -29.62
N THR A 570 -6.48 -11.67 -29.42
CA THR A 570 -7.85 -11.48 -28.88
C THR A 570 -7.87 -11.57 -27.36
N ALA A 571 -8.98 -11.16 -26.74
CA ALA A 571 -9.20 -11.33 -25.31
C ALA A 571 -9.22 -12.80 -24.85
N ALA A 572 -9.66 -13.75 -25.69
CA ALA A 572 -9.65 -15.18 -25.35
C ALA A 572 -8.22 -15.76 -25.34
N GLU A 573 -7.41 -15.40 -26.35
CA GLU A 573 -6.01 -15.81 -26.44
C GLU A 573 -5.18 -15.29 -25.25
N LEU A 574 -5.52 -14.12 -24.69
CA LEU A 574 -4.90 -13.56 -23.48
C LEU A 574 -5.33 -14.24 -22.16
N LEU A 575 -6.42 -15.02 -22.15
CA LEU A 575 -6.84 -15.81 -20.98
C LEU A 575 -6.12 -17.16 -20.87
N GLY A 576 -5.34 -17.57 -21.88
CA GLY A 576 -4.77 -18.92 -21.96
C GLY A 576 -5.82 -20.02 -22.22
N CYS A 577 -7.07 -19.65 -22.53
CA CYS A 577 -8.13 -20.58 -22.89
C CYS A 577 -8.14 -20.82 -24.40
N GLY A 578 -7.76 -22.03 -24.82
CA GLY A 578 -7.97 -22.57 -26.16
C GLY A 578 -9.23 -23.43 -26.26
#